data_AF-A0A967LAG4-F1
#
_entry.id   AF-A0A967LAG4-F1
#
_cell.length_a   1.000
_cell.length_b   1.000
_cell.length_c   1.000
_cell.angle_alpha   90.00
_cell.angle_beta   90.00
_cell.angle_gamma   90.00
#
_symmetry.space_group_name_H-M   'P 1'
#
loop_
_entity.id
_entity.type
_entity.pdbx_description
1 polymer ?
#
loop_
_entity_poly.entity_id
_entity_poly.type
_entity_poly.pdbx_seq_one_letter_code
_entity_poly.pdbx_strand_id
1 'polypeptide(L)'
;PGGRFVFLEHGLSPDPKIARWQRRLNGIQKRVAAGCLLDVPVRTELVSAGFELPHLDEYYLKKGARTHSYIYDGTAVVGPAGSEEEAPL
;
A
#
# COMPACT_ATOMS: atom_id res chain seq x y z
N PRO A 1 -14.34 -18.88 -0.39
CA PRO A 1 -14.51 -17.40 -0.48
C PRO A 1 -14.69 -16.80 0.92
N GLY A 2 -14.13 -15.60 1.20
CA GLY A 2 -14.20 -14.94 2.51
C GLY A 2 -12.86 -14.66 3.21
N GLY A 3 -11.74 -14.80 2.51
CA GLY A 3 -10.43 -14.44 3.04
C GLY A 3 -10.28 -12.93 3.28
N ARG A 4 -9.48 -12.57 4.28
CA ARG A 4 -9.09 -11.18 4.57
C ARG A 4 -7.58 -11.05 4.41
N PHE A 5 -7.14 -10.00 3.75
CA PHE A 5 -5.74 -9.59 3.73
C PHE A 5 -5.53 -8.54 4.82
N VAL A 6 -4.80 -8.88 5.88
CA VAL A 6 -4.45 -7.95 6.97
C VAL A 6 -3.02 -7.48 6.73
N PHE A 7 -2.78 -6.18 6.73
CA PHE A 7 -1.49 -5.61 6.35
C PHE A 7 -1.07 -4.48 7.27
N LEU A 8 0.25 -4.35 7.43
CA LEU A 8 0.92 -3.25 8.09
C LEU A 8 2.15 -2.90 7.26
N GLU A 9 2.01 -1.93 6.37
CA GLU A 9 3.00 -1.62 5.34
C GLU A 9 3.51 -0.20 5.47
N HIS A 10 4.80 0.01 5.21
CA HIS A 10 5.28 1.37 5.00
C HIS A 10 4.96 1.81 3.56
N GLY A 11 4.66 3.09 3.34
CA GLY A 11 4.31 3.56 2.00
C GLY A 11 4.49 5.05 1.76
N LEU A 12 3.93 5.49 0.63
CA LEU A 12 4.03 6.86 0.16
C LEU A 12 3.40 7.85 1.13
N SER A 13 4.21 8.77 1.65
CA SER A 13 3.69 9.84 2.49
C SER A 13 2.87 10.87 1.69
N PRO A 14 1.78 11.44 2.26
CA PRO A 14 1.04 12.55 1.67
C PRO A 14 1.81 13.87 1.73
N ASP A 15 2.84 13.99 2.57
CA ASP A 15 3.75 15.15 2.57
C ASP A 15 4.65 15.09 1.33
N PRO A 16 4.56 16.07 0.39
CA PRO A 16 5.35 16.07 -0.84
C PRO A 16 6.86 16.17 -0.62
N LYS A 17 7.30 16.75 0.50
CA LYS A 17 8.73 16.81 0.85
C LYS A 17 9.25 15.43 1.21
N ILE A 18 8.49 14.68 2.02
CA ILE A 18 8.85 13.31 2.39
C ILE A 18 8.76 12.37 1.19
N ALA A 19 7.70 12.47 0.38
CA ALA A 19 7.52 11.67 -0.83
C ALA A 19 8.69 11.80 -1.82
N ARG A 20 9.21 13.02 -2.02
CA ARG A 20 10.40 13.25 -2.86
C ARG A 20 11.64 12.56 -2.31
N TRP A 21 11.80 12.54 -0.98
CA TRP A 21 12.91 11.82 -0.35
C TRP A 21 12.73 10.30 -0.43
N GLN A 22 11.52 9.78 -0.25
CA GLN A 22 11.22 8.35 -0.44
C GLN A 22 11.65 7.88 -1.83
N ARG A 23 11.26 8.61 -2.88
CA ARG A 23 11.67 8.35 -4.28
C ARG A 23 13.19 8.35 -4.47
N ARG A 24 13.90 9.29 -3.86
CA ARG A 24 15.38 9.38 -3.95
C ARG A 24 16.08 8.22 -3.27
N LEU A 25 15.54 7.76 -2.14
CA LEU A 25 16.13 6.70 -1.34
C LEU A 25 15.85 5.30 -1.89
N ASN A 26 14.82 5.13 -2.74
CA ASN A 26 14.46 3.83 -3.32
C ASN A 26 15.61 3.09 -4.00
N GLY A 27 16.54 3.80 -4.63
CA GLY A 27 17.71 3.16 -5.26
C GLY A 27 18.57 2.40 -4.25
N ILE A 28 18.72 2.94 -3.04
CA ILE A 28 19.42 2.29 -1.93
C ILE A 28 18.50 1.23 -1.31
N GLN A 29 17.25 1.60 -1.02
CA GLN A 29 16.27 0.72 -0.38
C GLN A 29 16.14 -0.63 -1.10
N LYS A 30 16.00 -0.61 -2.43
CA LYS A 30 15.89 -1.84 -3.24
C LYS A 30 17.07 -2.79 -3.04
N ARG A 31 18.27 -2.26 -2.78
CA ARG A 31 19.50 -3.07 -2.62
C ARG A 31 19.67 -3.59 -1.20
N VAL A 32 19.24 -2.84 -0.19
CA VAL A 32 19.53 -3.15 1.22
C VAL A 32 18.33 -3.67 2.01
N ALA A 33 17.12 -3.51 1.50
CA ALA A 33 15.87 -3.88 2.17
C ALA A 33 15.03 -4.83 1.30
N ALA A 34 15.64 -5.91 0.81
CA ALA A 34 14.98 -6.99 0.08
C ALA A 34 14.08 -6.52 -1.11
N GLY A 35 14.45 -5.44 -1.79
CA GLY A 35 13.68 -4.90 -2.91
C GLY A 35 12.54 -3.94 -2.54
N CYS A 36 12.34 -3.63 -1.26
CA CYS A 36 11.27 -2.74 -0.81
C CYS A 36 11.34 -1.34 -1.45
N LEU A 37 10.16 -0.75 -1.64
CA LEU A 37 9.96 0.61 -2.14
C LEU A 37 9.33 1.47 -1.04
N LEU A 38 9.86 2.67 -0.83
CA LEU A 38 9.36 3.60 0.19
C LEU A 38 8.16 4.42 -0.30
N ASP A 39 7.95 4.49 -1.60
CA ASP A 39 6.96 5.36 -2.26
C ASP A 39 5.79 4.57 -2.85
N VAL A 40 5.53 3.35 -2.36
CA VAL A 40 4.36 2.56 -2.77
C VAL A 40 3.08 3.28 -2.34
N PRO A 41 2.19 3.66 -3.26
CA PRO A 41 0.89 4.23 -2.92
C PRO A 41 -0.07 3.10 -2.54
N VAL A 42 0.12 2.49 -1.36
CA VAL A 42 -0.53 1.24 -0.91
C VAL A 42 -2.04 1.23 -1.16
N ARG A 43 -2.74 2.32 -0.79
CA ARG A 43 -4.19 2.48 -1.03
C ARG A 43 -4.55 2.27 -2.51
N THR A 44 -3.85 2.97 -3.41
CA THR A 44 -4.12 2.92 -4.84
C THR A 44 -3.80 1.54 -5.40
N GLU A 45 -2.66 0.95 -5.03
CA GLU A 45 -2.26 -0.38 -5.50
C GLU A 45 -3.28 -1.45 -5.10
N LEU A 46 -3.77 -1.43 -3.85
CA LEU A 46 -4.75 -2.41 -3.39
C LEU A 46 -6.12 -2.23 -4.08
N VAL A 47 -6.60 -0.99 -4.23
CA VAL A 47 -7.86 -0.72 -4.94
C VAL A 47 -7.74 -1.12 -6.41
N SER A 48 -6.63 -0.80 -7.07
CA SER A 48 -6.38 -1.19 -8.47
C SER A 48 -6.25 -2.70 -8.64
N ALA A 49 -5.83 -3.42 -7.60
CA ALA A 49 -5.83 -4.89 -7.57
C ALA A 49 -7.21 -5.51 -7.29
N GLY A 50 -8.27 -4.71 -7.17
CA GLY A 50 -9.65 -5.19 -6.96
C GLY A 50 -9.99 -5.47 -5.50
N PHE A 51 -9.21 -4.95 -4.55
CA PHE A 51 -9.57 -5.02 -3.14
C PHE A 51 -10.45 -3.85 -2.71
N GLU A 52 -11.42 -4.16 -1.87
CA GLU A 52 -12.05 -3.17 -1.00
C GLU A 52 -11.26 -3.06 0.30
N LEU A 53 -11.25 -1.86 0.91
CA LEU A 53 -10.52 -1.56 2.13
C LEU A 53 -11.47 -1.17 3.27
N PRO A 54 -12.17 -2.12 3.91
CA PRO A 54 -13.09 -1.84 5.02
C PRO A 54 -12.44 -1.11 6.21
N HIS A 55 -11.13 -1.26 6.38
CA HIS A 55 -10.36 -0.55 7.38
C HIS A 55 -9.01 -0.13 6.79
N LEU A 56 -8.69 1.15 6.93
CA LEU A 56 -7.39 1.68 6.57
C LEU A 56 -7.10 2.94 7.38
N ASP A 57 -6.11 2.85 8.26
CA ASP A 57 -5.50 3.96 8.95
C ASP A 57 -4.13 4.27 8.34
N GLU A 58 -3.81 5.56 8.28
CA GLU A 58 -2.53 6.03 7.76
C GLU A 58 -1.88 7.01 8.75
N TYR A 59 -0.68 6.69 9.22
CA TYR A 59 -0.04 7.47 10.28
C TYR A 59 1.48 7.40 10.23
N TYR A 60 2.11 8.37 10.89
CA TYR A 60 3.54 8.30 11.18
C TYR A 60 3.78 7.57 12.50
N LEU A 61 4.68 6.59 12.53
CA LEU A 61 5.17 6.05 13.80
C LEU A 61 5.90 7.15 14.57
N LYS A 62 5.73 7.14 15.90
CA LYS A 62 6.37 8.10 16.82
C LYS A 62 7.89 8.06 16.77
N LYS A 63 8.46 6.90 16.42
CA LYS A 63 9.90 6.67 16.28
C LYS A 63 10.21 6.23 14.86
N GLY A 64 11.38 6.63 14.36
CA GLY A 64 11.85 6.30 13.03
C GLY A 64 11.95 7.52 12.11
N ALA A 65 12.75 7.38 11.05
CA ALA A 65 12.87 8.42 10.03
C ALA A 65 11.54 8.58 9.29
N ARG A 66 11.09 9.83 9.09
CA ARG A 66 9.80 10.11 8.42
C ARG A 66 9.68 9.49 7.03
N THR A 67 10.79 9.26 6.33
CA THR A 67 10.80 8.59 5.02
C THR A 67 10.43 7.10 5.09
N HIS A 68 10.55 6.46 6.25
CA HIS A 68 10.29 5.03 6.46
C HIS A 68 9.13 4.78 7.42
N SER A 69 8.67 5.80 8.14
CA SER A 69 7.73 5.65 9.25
C SER A 69 6.30 6.02 8.91
N TYR A 70 5.99 6.35 7.65
CA TYR A 70 4.60 6.49 7.21
C TYR A 70 4.02 5.11 6.90
N ILE A 71 3.02 4.72 7.70
CA ILE A 71 2.47 3.37 7.75
C ILE A 71 1.01 3.38 7.30
N TYR A 72 0.67 2.36 6.54
CA TYR A 72 -0.68 1.92 6.20
C TYR A 72 -1.00 0.69 7.04
N ASP A 73 -2.01 0.80 7.90
CA ASP A 73 -2.50 -0.26 8.78
C ASP A 73 -3.94 -0.56 8.40
N GLY A 74 -4.24 -1.80 8.00
CA GLY A 74 -5.54 -2.05 7.42
C GLY A 74 -5.89 -3.50 7.14
N THR A 75 -7.13 -3.65 6.67
CA THR A 75 -7.62 -4.93 6.16
C THR A 75 -8.29 -4.74 4.82
N ALA A 76 -8.00 -5.65 3.89
CA ALA A 76 -8.56 -5.70 2.56
C ALA A 76 -9.37 -6.98 2.35
N VAL A 77 -10.43 -6.89 1.54
CA VAL A 77 -11.23 -8.04 1.08
C VAL A 77 -11.33 -7.97 -0.44
N VAL A 78 -11.41 -9.13 -1.09
CA VAL A 78 -11.68 -9.17 -2.54
C VAL A 78 -13.02 -8.50 -2.75
N GLY A 79 -13.08 -7.45 -3.58
CA GLY A 79 -14.33 -6.82 -3.97
C GLY A 79 -15.26 -7.83 -4.63
N PRO A 80 -16.55 -7.53 -4.82
CA PRO A 80 -17.44 -8.41 -5.56
C PRO A 80 -16.75 -8.74 -6.89
N ALA A 81 -16.60 -10.04 -7.17
CA ALA A 81 -16.06 -10.48 -8.46
C ALA A 81 -16.87 -9.74 -9.52
N GLY A 82 -16.19 -8.95 -10.36
CA GLY A 82 -16.84 -8.41 -11.55
C GLY A 82 -17.57 -9.57 -12.20
N SER A 83 -18.88 -9.39 -12.41
CA SER A 83 -19.73 -10.36 -13.09
C SER A 83 -18.94 -11.03 -14.20
N GLU A 84 -18.74 -12.34 -14.09
CA GLU A 84 -18.38 -13.13 -15.25
C GLU A 84 -19.39 -12.75 -16.34
N GLU A 85 -18.89 -12.11 -17.39
CA GLU A 85 -19.68 -11.81 -18.58
C GLU A 85 -20.12 -13.17 -19.13
N GLU A 86 -21.37 -13.55 -18.83
CA GLU A 86 -22.08 -14.61 -19.54
C GLU A 86 -22.08 -14.21 -21.01
N ALA A 87 -21.13 -14.79 -21.77
CA ALA A 87 -21.15 -14.73 -23.21
C ALA A 87 -22.48 -15.35 -23.69
N PRO A 88 -23.31 -14.63 -24.47
CA PRO A 88 -24.57 -15.19 -24.92
C PRO A 88 -24.30 -16.31 -25.92
N LEU A 89 -25.07 -17.39 -25.76
CA LEU A 89 -25.12 -18.61 -26.57
C LEU A 89 -25.28 -18.33 -28.08
#